data_AF-A0ABD1BHH6-F1
#
_entry.id   AF-A0ABD1BHH6-F1
#
_cell.length_a   1.000
_cell.length_b   1.000
_cell.length_c   1.000
_cell.angle_alpha   90.00
_cell.angle_beta   90.00
_cell.angle_gamma   90.00
#
_symmetry.space_group_name_H-M   'P 1'
#
loop_
_entity.id
_entity.type
_entity.pdbx_description
1 polymer ?
#
loop_
_entity_poly.entity_id
_entity_poly.type
_entity_poly.pdbx_seq_one_letter_code
_entity_poly.pdbx_strand_id
1 'polypeptide(L)'
;MVALRFIFSSSLLILLLVLPQALLISFGSASQIRLTSTFSIQEATIEDIRLAFKEKRLTSKQLVELYLEAISKLNPILDAVIETNPDALIQERDLKDITKLPILDGVPVLLKDSISTKDKLNTTAGSLALLGSVVARDAGVVKRLRESGAVILGKASLSEWAHFRSFSIPDGWSARGLQGKNPYVLSANSSGSSSGSAISVAANLVAVSLGTETDGSILSPASRNSVVGIKPSVGLTSRAGVVPISLRQDSIGPICRTVSDAVHLLDAIVGYDPLDEATKTASNILRLDHHIKTFRREGAIVIDNLTIPNTQVIVDGKSGEETALLAEFKIELNAYLKELVKSPVRSLADVIAYIEEFTEQEK
;
A
#
# COMPACT_ATOMS: atom_id res chain seq x y z
N MET A 1 -44.64 -63.66 20.40
CA MET A 1 -44.79 -63.94 18.96
C MET A 1 -43.41 -64.22 18.38
N VAL A 2 -43.13 -65.51 18.15
CA VAL A 2 -42.20 -66.12 17.15
C VAL A 2 -40.77 -65.52 17.09
N ALA A 3 -39.74 -66.08 17.76
CA ALA A 3 -38.93 -67.27 17.38
C ALA A 3 -38.29 -67.11 15.97
N LEU A 4 -37.01 -67.36 15.67
CA LEU A 4 -36.22 -68.56 15.91
C LEU A 4 -34.75 -68.32 15.41
N ARG A 5 -33.84 -69.16 15.90
CA ARG A 5 -32.37 -69.25 15.69
C ARG A 5 -31.93 -69.75 14.29
N PHE A 6 -30.58 -69.73 14.06
CA PHE A 6 -29.67 -70.72 13.39
C PHE A 6 -28.64 -69.99 12.47
N ILE A 7 -27.35 -69.80 12.79
CA ILE A 7 -26.11 -70.65 12.82
C ILE A 7 -25.68 -71.29 11.46
N PHE A 8 -24.37 -71.16 11.14
CA PHE A 8 -23.47 -71.84 10.17
C PHE A 8 -23.42 -71.25 8.74
N SER A 9 -22.34 -71.31 7.94
CA SER A 9 -20.87 -71.38 8.07
C SER A 9 -20.29 -71.40 6.64
N SER A 10 -19.09 -70.83 6.46
CA SER A 10 -17.97 -71.27 5.60
C SER A 10 -18.21 -71.82 4.15
N SER A 11 -17.58 -71.14 3.19
CA SER A 11 -16.75 -71.66 2.07
C SER A 11 -17.37 -72.53 0.96
N LEU A 12 -17.41 -72.02 -0.29
CA LEU A 12 -17.03 -72.71 -1.56
C LEU A 12 -17.11 -71.73 -2.74
N LEU A 13 -15.99 -71.26 -3.32
CA LEU A 13 -15.37 -71.74 -4.57
C LEU A 13 -16.35 -72.20 -5.67
N ILE A 14 -16.64 -71.34 -6.65
CA ILE A 14 -17.01 -71.75 -8.02
C ILE A 14 -16.23 -70.89 -9.02
N LEU A 15 -15.34 -71.59 -9.73
CA LEU A 15 -14.60 -71.18 -10.92
C LEU A 15 -15.50 -71.44 -12.15
N LEU A 16 -15.69 -70.46 -13.03
CA LEU A 16 -16.19 -70.69 -14.40
C LEU A 16 -15.69 -69.61 -15.37
N LEU A 17 -14.90 -70.07 -16.34
CA LEU A 17 -14.30 -69.37 -17.47
C LEU A 17 -15.32 -68.88 -18.51
N VAL A 18 -15.14 -67.69 -19.11
CA VAL A 18 -15.25 -67.43 -20.59
C VAL A 18 -14.50 -66.12 -20.98
N LEU A 19 -13.36 -66.29 -21.68
CA LEU A 19 -12.74 -65.59 -22.86
C LEU A 19 -12.98 -64.08 -23.22
N PRO A 20 -12.08 -63.47 -24.04
CA PRO A 20 -11.57 -62.10 -23.86
C PRO A 20 -12.21 -61.07 -24.80
N GLN A 21 -12.26 -59.81 -24.37
CA GLN A 21 -12.40 -58.67 -25.28
C GLN A 21 -11.14 -57.81 -25.21
N ALA A 22 -10.42 -57.79 -26.33
CA ALA A 22 -9.34 -56.86 -26.59
C ALA A 22 -9.89 -55.43 -26.62
N LEU A 23 -9.49 -54.61 -25.65
CA LEU A 23 -9.66 -53.17 -25.71
C LEU A 23 -8.30 -52.57 -26.09
N LEU A 24 -8.19 -52.14 -27.34
CA LEU A 24 -7.11 -51.29 -27.84
C LEU A 24 -7.15 -49.96 -27.07
N ILE A 25 -6.34 -49.84 -26.03
CA ILE A 25 -6.06 -48.55 -25.40
C ILE A 25 -5.09 -47.82 -26.32
N SER A 26 -5.67 -46.92 -27.12
CA SER A 26 -4.95 -45.83 -27.76
C SER A 26 -4.06 -45.14 -26.71
N PHE A 27 -2.75 -45.21 -26.88
CA PHE A 27 -1.81 -44.30 -26.22
C PHE A 27 -2.03 -42.91 -26.80
N GLY A 28 -3.09 -42.25 -26.32
CA GLY A 28 -3.20 -40.80 -26.40
C GLY A 28 -2.01 -40.24 -25.64
N SER A 29 -1.17 -39.47 -26.35
CA SER A 29 -0.14 -38.63 -25.75
C SER A 29 -0.76 -37.85 -24.61
N ALA A 30 -0.50 -38.29 -23.37
CA ALA A 30 -0.83 -37.54 -22.19
C ALA A 30 0.06 -36.29 -22.24
N SER A 31 -0.51 -35.20 -22.75
CA SER A 31 0.00 -33.86 -22.56
C SER A 31 0.30 -33.75 -21.08
N GLN A 32 1.59 -33.72 -20.72
CA GLN A 32 2.04 -33.42 -19.37
C GLN A 32 1.33 -32.12 -18.97
N ILE A 33 0.37 -32.24 -18.06
CA ILE A 33 -0.11 -31.09 -17.30
C ILE A 33 1.13 -30.61 -16.57
N ARG A 34 1.78 -29.59 -17.11
CA ARG A 34 2.75 -28.80 -16.35
C ARG A 34 1.93 -28.19 -15.24
N LEU A 35 2.01 -28.77 -14.05
CA LEU A 35 1.65 -28.09 -12.81
C LEU A 35 2.59 -26.88 -12.70
N THR A 36 2.26 -25.77 -13.35
CA THR A 36 2.87 -24.48 -13.06
C THR A 36 2.46 -24.17 -11.64
N SER A 37 3.40 -24.29 -10.69
CA SER A 37 3.16 -23.81 -9.33
C SER A 37 2.83 -22.31 -9.44
N THR A 38 1.56 -21.96 -9.27
CA THR A 38 1.12 -20.56 -9.27
C THR A 38 1.74 -19.89 -8.04
N PHE A 39 2.50 -18.83 -8.25
CA PHE A 39 3.03 -18.01 -7.15
C PHE A 39 1.85 -17.43 -6.36
N SER A 40 1.89 -17.55 -5.04
CA SER A 40 0.89 -16.94 -4.15
C SER A 40 1.36 -15.55 -3.73
N ILE A 41 0.53 -14.53 -3.96
CA ILE A 41 0.77 -13.17 -3.44
C ILE A 41 0.44 -13.02 -1.95
N GLN A 42 -0.30 -13.98 -1.37
CA GLN A 42 -0.67 -13.96 0.05
C GLN A 42 0.60 -14.03 0.90
N GLU A 43 0.82 -12.99 1.71
CA GLU A 43 1.94 -12.85 2.63
C GLU A 43 3.33 -12.88 1.99
N ALA A 44 3.42 -12.80 0.66
CA ALA A 44 4.69 -12.79 -0.04
C ALA A 44 5.48 -11.52 0.29
N THR A 45 6.74 -11.69 0.66
CA THR A 45 7.69 -10.58 0.89
C THR A 45 8.32 -10.11 -0.42
N ILE A 46 9.01 -8.97 -0.41
CA ILE A 46 9.82 -8.53 -1.56
C ILE A 46 10.88 -9.58 -1.88
N GLU A 47 11.47 -10.24 -0.89
CA GLU A 47 12.47 -11.29 -1.11
C GLU A 47 11.88 -12.52 -1.81
N ASP A 48 10.68 -12.95 -1.43
CA ASP A 48 9.97 -14.06 -2.08
C ASP A 48 9.66 -13.73 -3.55
N ILE A 49 9.19 -12.51 -3.80
CA ILE A 49 8.90 -11.99 -5.15
C ILE A 49 10.19 -12.01 -5.99
N ARG A 50 11.30 -11.49 -5.44
CA ARG A 50 12.59 -11.46 -6.14
C ARG A 50 13.14 -12.84 -6.42
N LEU A 51 12.99 -13.77 -5.47
CA LEU A 51 13.38 -15.16 -5.66
C LEU A 51 12.57 -15.80 -6.78
N ALA A 52 11.25 -15.57 -6.81
CA ALA A 52 10.38 -16.07 -7.87
C ALA A 52 10.72 -15.48 -9.24
N PHE A 53 11.06 -14.19 -9.32
CA PHE A 53 11.59 -13.57 -10.53
C PHE A 53 12.91 -14.22 -10.96
N LYS A 54 13.85 -14.42 -10.03
CA LYS A 54 15.18 -15.01 -10.30
C LYS A 54 15.07 -16.43 -10.85
N GLU A 55 14.17 -17.21 -10.28
CA GLU A 55 13.89 -18.59 -10.69
C GLU A 55 12.95 -18.68 -11.90
N LYS A 56 12.54 -17.54 -12.47
CA LYS A 56 11.61 -17.44 -13.62
C LYS A 56 10.27 -18.16 -13.37
N ARG A 57 9.87 -18.28 -12.10
CA ARG A 57 8.57 -18.79 -11.68
C ARG A 57 7.47 -17.73 -11.74
N LEU A 58 7.87 -16.47 -11.79
CA LEU A 58 7.00 -15.30 -11.84
C LEU A 58 7.67 -14.22 -12.70
N THR A 59 6.89 -13.46 -13.47
CA THR A 59 7.33 -12.23 -14.13
C THR A 59 6.71 -11.01 -13.45
N SER A 60 7.31 -9.83 -13.61
CA SER A 60 6.72 -8.58 -13.10
C SER A 60 5.30 -8.35 -13.63
N LYS A 61 5.07 -8.64 -14.92
CA LYS A 61 3.73 -8.61 -15.53
C LYS A 61 2.74 -9.54 -14.82
N GLN A 62 3.12 -10.80 -14.60
CA GLN A 62 2.26 -11.76 -13.90
C GLN A 62 1.95 -11.30 -12.47
N LEU A 63 2.93 -10.69 -11.78
CA LEU A 63 2.71 -10.14 -10.44
C LEU A 63 1.71 -8.97 -10.46
N VAL A 64 1.82 -8.06 -11.42
CA VAL A 64 0.85 -6.97 -11.61
C VAL A 64 -0.55 -7.54 -11.89
N GLU A 65 -0.66 -8.54 -12.78
CA GLU A 65 -1.93 -9.21 -13.09
C GLU A 65 -2.56 -9.85 -11.84
N LEU A 66 -1.76 -10.54 -11.00
CA LEU A 66 -2.23 -11.14 -9.75
C LEU A 66 -2.77 -10.10 -8.77
N TYR A 67 -2.10 -8.95 -8.62
CA TYR A 67 -2.60 -7.89 -7.73
C TYR A 67 -3.82 -7.16 -8.30
N LEU A 68 -3.88 -6.92 -9.62
CA LEU A 68 -5.08 -6.34 -10.25
C LEU A 68 -6.29 -7.29 -10.12
N GLU A 69 -6.07 -8.60 -10.21
CA GLU A 69 -7.11 -9.60 -9.94
C GLU A 69 -7.58 -9.55 -8.49
N ALA A 70 -6.65 -9.47 -7.52
CA ALA A 70 -6.99 -9.34 -6.09
C ALA A 70 -7.78 -8.06 -5.81
N ILE A 71 -7.35 -6.93 -6.38
CA ILE A 71 -8.05 -5.63 -6.29
C ILE A 71 -9.48 -5.77 -6.85
N SER A 72 -9.66 -6.37 -8.03
CA SER A 72 -10.99 -6.51 -8.64
C SER A 72 -11.98 -7.30 -7.76
N LYS A 73 -11.49 -8.24 -6.94
CA LYS A 73 -12.31 -9.09 -6.09
C LYS A 73 -12.63 -8.48 -4.73
N LEU A 74 -11.64 -7.87 -4.08
CA LEU A 74 -11.73 -7.44 -2.68
C LEU A 74 -12.00 -5.94 -2.53
N ASN A 75 -11.55 -5.11 -3.47
CA ASN A 75 -11.70 -3.67 -3.38
C ASN A 75 -13.16 -3.19 -3.38
N PRO A 76 -14.12 -3.82 -4.09
CA PRO A 76 -15.54 -3.46 -3.97
C PRO A 76 -16.14 -3.64 -2.57
N ILE A 77 -15.44 -4.34 -1.68
CA ILE A 77 -15.82 -4.53 -0.27
C ILE A 77 -15.04 -3.56 0.63
N LEU A 78 -13.75 -3.39 0.35
CA LEU A 78 -12.78 -2.73 1.23
C LEU A 78 -12.56 -1.25 0.93
N ASP A 79 -12.85 -0.78 -0.29
CA ASP A 79 -12.67 0.59 -0.74
C ASP A 79 -11.25 1.14 -0.45
N ALA A 80 -10.24 0.29 -0.62
CA ALA A 80 -8.84 0.56 -0.26
C ALA A 80 -8.03 1.23 -1.39
N VAL A 81 -8.37 0.93 -2.63
CA VAL A 81 -7.72 1.42 -3.85
C VAL A 81 -8.70 2.33 -4.58
N ILE A 82 -8.37 3.61 -4.68
CA ILE A 82 -9.26 4.61 -5.29
C ILE A 82 -9.13 4.65 -6.82
N GLU A 83 -7.97 4.27 -7.35
CA GLU A 83 -7.72 4.26 -8.79
C GLU A 83 -6.58 3.28 -9.12
N THR A 84 -6.75 2.42 -10.13
CA THR A 84 -5.67 1.58 -10.66
C THR A 84 -5.00 2.26 -11.84
N ASN A 85 -3.70 2.06 -12.00
CA ASN A 85 -2.95 2.64 -13.11
C ASN A 85 -3.21 1.85 -14.39
N PRO A 86 -3.81 2.46 -15.44
CA PRO A 86 -4.05 1.75 -16.70
C PRO A 86 -2.76 1.36 -17.42
N ASP A 87 -1.64 2.03 -17.11
CA ASP A 87 -0.34 1.77 -17.71
C ASP A 87 0.52 0.80 -16.85
N ALA A 88 0.03 0.26 -15.72
CA ALA A 88 0.81 -0.62 -14.83
C ALA A 88 1.41 -1.84 -15.54
N LEU A 89 0.67 -2.43 -16.50
CA LEU A 89 1.12 -3.59 -17.29
C LEU A 89 2.15 -3.24 -18.37
N ILE A 90 2.34 -1.95 -18.66
CA ILE A 90 3.30 -1.39 -19.64
C ILE A 90 4.55 -0.83 -18.92
N GLN A 91 4.48 -0.70 -17.59
CA GLN A 91 5.60 -0.33 -16.72
C GLN A 91 6.44 -1.54 -16.29
N GLU A 92 6.05 -2.73 -16.72
CA GLU A 92 6.73 -3.99 -16.45
C GLU A 92 8.12 -4.01 -17.10
N ARG A 93 9.04 -4.78 -16.52
CA ARG A 93 10.43 -4.84 -17.00
C ARG A 93 10.82 -6.26 -17.34
N ASP A 94 11.59 -6.40 -18.42
CA ASP A 94 12.32 -7.64 -18.73
C ASP A 94 13.52 -7.77 -17.78
N LEU A 95 13.37 -8.61 -16.76
CA LEU A 95 14.33 -8.77 -15.66
C LEU A 95 15.48 -9.70 -16.08
N LYS A 96 16.43 -9.18 -16.86
CA LYS A 96 17.54 -9.99 -17.45
C LYS A 96 18.56 -10.50 -16.43
N ASP A 97 19.00 -9.65 -15.50
CA ASP A 97 19.96 -10.00 -14.43
C ASP A 97 19.53 -9.43 -13.08
N ILE A 98 18.57 -10.11 -12.44
CA ILE A 98 17.97 -9.68 -11.17
C ILE A 98 19.00 -9.45 -10.06
N THR A 99 20.18 -10.08 -10.12
CA THR A 99 21.20 -9.89 -9.08
C THR A 99 21.83 -8.50 -9.08
N LYS A 100 21.72 -7.77 -10.20
CA LYS A 100 22.26 -6.41 -10.36
C LYS A 100 21.17 -5.33 -10.35
N LEU A 101 19.90 -5.73 -10.26
CA LEU A 101 18.77 -4.82 -10.28
C LEU A 101 18.41 -4.36 -8.86
N PRO A 102 17.93 -3.11 -8.68
CA PRO A 102 17.49 -2.63 -7.37
C PRO A 102 16.41 -3.52 -6.78
N ILE A 103 16.25 -3.49 -5.45
CA ILE A 103 15.41 -4.47 -4.75
C ILE A 103 13.93 -4.42 -5.14
N LEU A 104 13.43 -3.24 -5.52
CA LEU A 104 12.03 -3.03 -5.94
C LEU A 104 11.79 -3.21 -7.45
N ASP A 105 12.80 -3.65 -8.21
CA ASP A 105 12.65 -3.80 -9.65
C ASP A 105 11.48 -4.74 -10.03
N GLY A 106 10.49 -4.20 -10.72
CA GLY A 106 9.28 -4.92 -11.15
C GLY A 106 8.27 -5.17 -10.03
N VAL A 107 8.50 -4.67 -8.81
CA VAL A 107 7.60 -4.81 -7.66
C VAL A 107 6.52 -3.72 -7.72
N PRO A 108 5.22 -4.10 -7.70
CA PRO A 108 4.12 -3.13 -7.70
C PRO A 108 3.98 -2.40 -6.35
N VAL A 109 3.75 -1.09 -6.41
CA VAL A 109 3.58 -0.19 -5.25
C VAL A 109 2.31 0.63 -5.40
N LEU A 110 1.52 0.74 -4.33
CA LEU A 110 0.42 1.70 -4.26
C LEU A 110 0.87 3.01 -3.61
N LEU A 111 0.43 4.12 -4.17
CA LEU A 111 0.70 5.46 -3.65
C LEU A 111 -0.56 6.00 -2.97
N LYS A 112 -0.48 6.55 -1.75
CA LYS A 112 -1.60 7.35 -1.21
C LYS A 112 -2.03 8.41 -2.22
N ASP A 113 -3.34 8.68 -2.32
CA ASP A 113 -3.90 9.58 -3.33
C ASP A 113 -3.54 11.07 -3.17
N SER A 114 -2.80 11.43 -2.12
CA SER A 114 -2.14 12.73 -1.98
C SER A 114 -0.78 12.84 -2.69
N ILE A 115 -0.20 11.73 -3.18
CA ILE A 115 1.15 11.70 -3.77
C ILE A 115 1.07 11.87 -5.30
N SER A 116 1.63 12.94 -5.87
CA SER A 116 1.55 13.18 -7.32
C SER A 116 2.32 12.17 -8.17
N THR A 117 1.75 11.81 -9.31
CA THR A 117 2.42 11.10 -10.40
C THR A 117 1.93 11.59 -11.76
N LYS A 118 2.81 11.58 -12.76
CA LYS A 118 2.54 11.89 -14.17
C LYS A 118 1.93 10.72 -14.94
N ASP A 119 1.70 9.59 -14.28
CA ASP A 119 0.87 8.51 -14.85
C ASP A 119 -0.53 9.03 -15.22
N LYS A 120 -1.30 8.23 -15.95
CA LYS A 120 -2.72 8.49 -16.22
C LYS A 120 -3.57 8.18 -14.99
N LEU A 121 -3.27 8.87 -13.90
CA LEU A 121 -3.89 8.76 -12.59
C LEU A 121 -4.22 10.15 -12.07
N ASN A 122 -5.20 10.24 -11.18
CA ASN A 122 -5.49 11.47 -10.46
C ASN A 122 -4.67 11.55 -9.15
N THR A 123 -4.57 12.76 -8.61
CA THR A 123 -4.03 13.02 -7.27
C THR A 123 -4.99 13.99 -6.60
N THR A 124 -5.92 13.45 -5.82
CA THR A 124 -7.12 14.18 -5.40
C THR A 124 -7.19 14.44 -3.91
N ALA A 125 -6.30 13.84 -3.12
CA ALA A 125 -6.45 13.79 -1.66
C ALA A 125 -7.86 13.34 -1.22
N GLY A 126 -8.50 12.47 -2.03
CA GLY A 126 -9.86 11.98 -1.83
C GLY A 126 -10.99 12.92 -2.25
N SER A 127 -10.69 14.17 -2.63
CA SER A 127 -11.71 15.20 -2.90
C SER A 127 -12.10 15.28 -4.37
N LEU A 128 -13.41 15.46 -4.63
CA LEU A 128 -13.93 15.71 -5.98
C LEU A 128 -13.43 17.04 -6.57
N ALA A 129 -13.10 18.03 -5.73
CA ALA A 129 -12.60 19.34 -6.15
C ALA A 129 -11.29 19.25 -6.97
N LEU A 130 -10.49 18.19 -6.75
CA LEU A 130 -9.23 17.97 -7.46
C LEU A 130 -9.35 16.98 -8.61
N LEU A 131 -10.51 16.37 -8.83
CA LEU A 131 -10.72 15.40 -9.91
C LEU A 131 -10.44 16.04 -11.28
N GLY A 132 -9.63 15.37 -12.10
CA GLY A 132 -9.21 15.87 -13.41
C GLY A 132 -8.12 16.96 -13.36
N SER A 133 -7.54 17.24 -12.20
CA SER A 133 -6.36 18.09 -12.09
C SER A 133 -5.14 17.43 -12.74
N VAL A 134 -4.24 18.24 -13.30
CA VAL A 134 -3.01 17.81 -13.97
C VAL A 134 -1.82 18.29 -13.16
N VAL A 135 -1.05 17.35 -12.63
CA VAL A 135 0.18 17.64 -11.89
C VAL A 135 1.31 18.04 -12.83
N ALA A 136 2.21 18.92 -12.36
CA ALA A 136 3.36 19.37 -13.14
C ALA A 136 4.42 18.27 -13.31
N ARG A 137 4.58 17.40 -12.30
CA ARG A 137 5.68 16.43 -12.17
C ARG A 137 5.28 15.26 -11.27
N ASP A 138 6.08 14.20 -11.32
CA ASP A 138 6.09 13.17 -10.28
C ASP A 138 6.50 13.80 -8.94
N ALA A 139 5.93 13.30 -7.84
CA ALA A 139 6.47 13.58 -6.52
C ALA A 139 7.91 13.05 -6.40
N GLY A 140 8.72 13.67 -5.54
CA GLY A 140 10.13 13.29 -5.37
C GLY A 140 10.31 11.80 -5.04
N VAL A 141 9.47 11.27 -4.15
CA VAL A 141 9.42 9.83 -3.81
C VAL A 141 9.02 8.94 -4.99
N VAL A 142 8.13 9.40 -5.88
CA VAL A 142 7.70 8.63 -7.06
C VAL A 142 8.82 8.56 -8.09
N LYS A 143 9.54 9.68 -8.31
CA LYS A 143 10.73 9.69 -9.16
C LYS A 143 11.75 8.64 -8.69
N ARG A 144 12.00 8.57 -7.38
CA ARG A 144 12.92 7.58 -6.79
C ARG A 144 12.42 6.15 -6.91
N LEU A 145 11.12 5.91 -6.72
CA LEU A 145 10.51 4.60 -6.97
C LEU A 145 10.75 4.14 -8.42
N ARG A 146 10.61 5.03 -9.41
CA ARG A 146 10.91 4.73 -10.81
C ARG A 146 12.39 4.43 -11.04
N GLU A 147 13.29 5.20 -10.43
CA GLU A 147 14.74 4.94 -10.47
C GLU A 147 15.09 3.58 -9.85
N SER A 148 14.34 3.13 -8.84
CA SER A 148 14.45 1.79 -8.25
C SER A 148 13.76 0.69 -9.08
N GLY A 149 13.03 1.06 -10.13
CA GLY A 149 12.34 0.10 -11.00
C GLY A 149 11.00 -0.40 -10.52
N ALA A 150 10.44 0.22 -9.48
CA ALA A 150 9.12 -0.13 -8.97
C ALA A 150 8.03 0.19 -10.00
N VAL A 151 6.98 -0.61 -10.01
CA VAL A 151 5.80 -0.40 -10.86
C VAL A 151 4.75 0.36 -10.06
N ILE A 152 4.28 1.50 -10.55
CA ILE A 152 3.20 2.23 -9.88
C ILE A 152 1.88 1.55 -10.21
N LEU A 153 1.34 0.79 -9.26
CA LEU A 153 0.11 -0.01 -9.45
C LEU A 153 -1.15 0.87 -9.49
N GLY A 154 -1.13 1.99 -8.78
CA GLY A 154 -2.29 2.86 -8.63
C GLY A 154 -2.23 3.72 -7.38
N LYS A 155 -3.41 4.18 -6.98
CA LYS A 155 -3.67 5.11 -5.89
C LYS A 155 -4.44 4.40 -4.77
N ALA A 156 -3.91 4.45 -3.55
CA ALA A 156 -4.62 4.02 -2.36
C ALA A 156 -5.53 5.15 -1.86
N SER A 157 -6.73 4.78 -1.39
CA SER A 157 -7.69 5.68 -0.76
C SER A 157 -7.14 6.25 0.55
N LEU A 158 -7.78 7.30 1.06
CA LEU A 158 -7.39 8.01 2.27
C LEU A 158 -8.60 8.64 2.97
N SER A 159 -8.39 9.13 4.19
CA SER A 159 -9.28 10.14 4.77
C SER A 159 -9.10 11.46 4.00
N GLU A 160 -10.20 12.04 3.56
CA GLU A 160 -10.19 13.23 2.69
C GLU A 160 -9.35 14.37 3.27
N TRP A 161 -8.56 15.03 2.42
CA TRP A 161 -7.63 16.09 2.82
C TRP A 161 -6.73 15.69 3.99
N ALA A 162 -6.29 14.42 3.98
CA ALA A 162 -5.48 13.83 5.05
C ALA A 162 -6.10 13.96 6.46
N HIS A 163 -7.44 13.90 6.56
CA HIS A 163 -8.21 14.10 7.80
C HIS A 163 -8.18 15.55 8.33
N PHE A 164 -7.83 16.52 7.48
CA PHE A 164 -7.76 17.95 7.86
C PHE A 164 -8.95 18.77 7.33
N ARG A 165 -10.10 18.10 7.08
CA ARG A 165 -11.35 18.74 6.62
C ARG A 165 -12.34 19.00 7.76
N SER A 166 -12.61 18.00 8.59
CA SER A 166 -13.54 18.09 9.72
C SER A 166 -13.33 16.94 10.70
N PHE A 167 -13.51 17.20 12.00
CA PHE A 167 -13.51 16.18 13.06
C PHE A 167 -14.75 15.28 13.04
N SER A 168 -15.80 15.65 12.30
CA SER A 168 -17.05 14.87 12.22
C SER A 168 -17.03 13.79 11.14
N ILE A 169 -16.00 13.75 10.30
CA ILE A 169 -15.87 12.81 9.18
C ILE A 169 -15.16 11.56 9.69
N PRO A 170 -15.68 10.36 9.40
CA PRO A 170 -15.02 9.15 9.84
C PRO A 170 -13.66 8.97 9.16
N ASP A 171 -12.73 8.42 9.92
CA ASP A 171 -11.47 7.91 9.40
C ASP A 171 -11.69 7.00 8.19
N GLY A 172 -10.85 7.21 7.18
CA GLY A 172 -10.81 6.42 5.96
C GLY A 172 -11.93 6.70 4.97
N TRP A 173 -12.78 7.71 5.21
CA TRP A 173 -13.76 8.19 4.22
C TRP A 173 -13.21 9.32 3.35
N SER A 174 -13.58 9.31 2.08
CA SER A 174 -13.51 10.48 1.20
C SER A 174 -14.63 10.46 0.17
N ALA A 175 -15.05 11.62 -0.34
CA ALA A 175 -16.15 11.70 -1.30
C ALA A 175 -15.87 10.87 -2.57
N ARG A 176 -14.62 10.86 -3.03
CA ARG A 176 -14.21 10.07 -4.19
C ARG A 176 -13.91 8.60 -3.84
N GLY A 177 -13.31 8.35 -2.68
CA GLY A 177 -12.76 7.05 -2.30
C GLY A 177 -13.68 6.16 -1.46
N LEU A 178 -14.88 6.65 -1.13
CA LEU A 178 -15.84 6.00 -0.23
C LEU A 178 -15.23 5.69 1.14
N GLN A 179 -15.89 4.83 1.92
CA GLN A 179 -15.46 4.43 3.25
C GLN A 179 -14.54 3.21 3.20
N GLY A 180 -13.24 3.42 3.41
CA GLY A 180 -12.29 2.32 3.57
C GLY A 180 -12.63 1.43 4.77
N LYS A 181 -12.71 0.11 4.56
CA LYS A 181 -13.09 -0.87 5.60
C LYS A 181 -11.90 -1.70 6.07
N ASN A 182 -11.81 -1.89 7.38
CA ASN A 182 -10.76 -2.72 7.98
C ASN A 182 -10.92 -4.20 7.55
N PRO A 183 -9.89 -4.86 7.01
CA PRO A 183 -10.02 -6.21 6.45
C PRO A 183 -10.17 -7.31 7.50
N TYR A 184 -9.86 -7.03 8.77
CA TYR A 184 -10.05 -7.98 9.88
C TYR A 184 -11.47 -7.94 10.43
N VAL A 185 -12.04 -6.74 10.53
CA VAL A 185 -13.43 -6.51 11.00
C VAL A 185 -14.00 -5.34 10.21
N LEU A 186 -14.90 -5.61 9.26
CA LEU A 186 -15.42 -4.59 8.32
C LEU A 186 -16.11 -3.38 8.99
N SER A 187 -16.62 -3.56 10.21
CA SER A 187 -17.24 -2.49 11.01
C SER A 187 -16.27 -1.73 11.92
N ALA A 188 -15.02 -2.19 12.03
CA ALA A 188 -14.00 -1.52 12.83
C ALA A 188 -13.40 -0.32 12.09
N ASN A 189 -13.00 0.69 12.85
CA ASN A 189 -12.30 1.84 12.31
C ASN A 189 -10.90 1.40 11.79
N SER A 190 -10.62 1.68 10.51
CA SER A 190 -9.33 1.43 9.85
C SER A 190 -8.28 2.50 10.17
N SER A 191 -8.67 3.56 10.88
CA SER A 191 -7.96 4.79 11.14
C SER A 191 -7.48 5.48 9.86
N GLY A 192 -6.69 6.53 10.01
CA GLY A 192 -6.36 7.43 8.93
C GLY A 192 -5.16 8.31 9.28
N SER A 193 -4.71 9.14 8.35
CA SER A 193 -5.34 9.34 7.04
C SER A 193 -4.90 8.36 5.94
N SER A 194 -3.80 7.60 6.10
CA SER A 194 -3.34 6.62 5.10
C SER A 194 -4.10 5.29 5.14
N SER A 195 -5.44 5.34 5.26
CA SER A 195 -6.33 4.19 5.43
C SER A 195 -6.18 3.15 4.33
N GLY A 196 -6.34 3.55 3.06
CA GLY A 196 -6.27 2.66 1.91
C GLY A 196 -4.89 2.02 1.74
N SER A 197 -3.81 2.75 2.08
CA SER A 197 -2.44 2.22 2.04
C SER A 197 -2.26 1.07 3.03
N ALA A 198 -2.84 1.17 4.24
CA ALA A 198 -2.79 0.10 5.24
C ALA A 198 -3.74 -1.06 4.92
N ILE A 199 -4.98 -0.77 4.54
CA ILE A 199 -5.98 -1.79 4.17
C ILE A 199 -5.49 -2.62 2.98
N SER A 200 -4.95 -1.98 1.93
CA SER A 200 -4.49 -2.68 0.73
C SER A 200 -3.33 -3.65 1.02
N VAL A 201 -2.41 -3.27 1.90
CA VAL A 201 -1.28 -4.12 2.31
C VAL A 201 -1.77 -5.28 3.19
N ALA A 202 -2.64 -5.00 4.16
CA ALA A 202 -3.21 -6.00 5.06
C ALA A 202 -4.07 -7.05 4.33
N ALA A 203 -4.78 -6.64 3.28
CA ALA A 203 -5.63 -7.52 2.46
C ALA A 203 -4.89 -8.15 1.26
N ASN A 204 -3.55 -8.05 1.19
CA ASN A 204 -2.74 -8.56 0.08
C ASN A 204 -3.16 -8.04 -1.31
N LEU A 205 -3.66 -6.80 -1.39
CA LEU A 205 -3.95 -6.10 -2.66
C LEU A 205 -2.69 -5.47 -3.28
N VAL A 206 -1.63 -5.33 -2.49
CA VAL A 206 -0.29 -4.95 -2.93
C VAL A 206 0.76 -5.52 -1.95
N ALA A 207 2.01 -5.66 -2.39
CA ALA A 207 3.11 -6.03 -1.50
C ALA A 207 3.42 -4.90 -0.51
N VAL A 208 3.54 -3.69 -1.04
CA VAL A 208 3.97 -2.50 -0.30
C VAL A 208 3.23 -1.26 -0.78
N SER A 209 3.05 -0.29 0.10
CA SER A 209 2.42 0.99 -0.25
C SER A 209 3.14 2.16 0.43
N LEU A 210 2.91 3.37 -0.07
CA LEU A 210 3.32 4.61 0.57
C LEU A 210 2.13 5.29 1.25
N GLY A 211 2.36 5.78 2.46
CA GLY A 211 1.49 6.68 3.21
C GLY A 211 2.14 8.04 3.45
N THR A 212 1.37 8.97 4.01
CA THR A 212 1.87 10.28 4.45
C THR A 212 1.45 10.53 5.89
N GLU A 213 2.34 11.11 6.70
CA GLU A 213 2.07 11.43 8.10
C GLU A 213 2.48 12.85 8.47
N THR A 214 1.49 13.62 8.90
CA THR A 214 1.63 14.85 9.68
C THR A 214 1.76 14.45 11.16
N ASP A 215 0.66 13.90 11.70
CA ASP A 215 0.57 13.26 13.01
C ASP A 215 -0.26 11.96 12.90
N GLY A 216 0.30 10.83 13.32
CA GLY A 216 -0.33 9.50 13.36
C GLY A 216 -0.77 8.85 12.03
N SER A 217 -0.80 9.60 10.92
CA SER A 217 -1.44 9.19 9.67
C SER A 217 -0.78 8.05 8.87
N ILE A 218 0.37 7.53 9.28
CA ILE A 218 1.01 6.27 8.85
C ILE A 218 0.92 5.24 9.99
N LEU A 219 1.35 5.61 11.19
CA LEU A 219 1.49 4.70 12.33
C LEU A 219 0.15 4.19 12.86
N SER A 220 -0.86 5.06 12.97
CA SER A 220 -2.20 4.72 13.45
C SER A 220 -2.92 3.75 12.51
N PRO A 221 -3.08 4.02 11.19
CA PRO A 221 -3.70 3.05 10.29
C PRO A 221 -2.87 1.77 10.14
N ALA A 222 -1.54 1.83 10.20
CA ALA A 222 -0.72 0.62 10.19
C ALA A 222 -1.02 -0.28 11.40
N SER A 223 -1.05 0.30 12.61
CA SER A 223 -1.40 -0.41 13.85
C SER A 223 -2.81 -1.01 13.80
N ARG A 224 -3.81 -0.23 13.34
CA ARG A 224 -5.22 -0.66 13.29
C ARG A 224 -5.49 -1.76 12.27
N ASN A 225 -4.67 -1.86 11.22
CA ASN A 225 -4.78 -2.90 10.19
C ASN A 225 -3.66 -3.94 10.32
N SER A 226 -3.01 -4.06 11.48
CA SER A 226 -2.00 -5.09 11.77
C SER A 226 -0.87 -5.19 10.74
N VAL A 227 -0.36 -4.04 10.27
CA VAL A 227 0.78 -3.93 9.35
C VAL A 227 1.86 -3.02 9.93
N VAL A 228 3.04 -3.03 9.33
CA VAL A 228 4.16 -2.17 9.69
C VAL A 228 4.04 -0.83 8.97
N GLY A 229 4.16 0.27 9.71
CA GLY A 229 4.31 1.61 9.18
C GLY A 229 5.58 2.26 9.73
N ILE A 230 6.31 2.99 8.89
CA ILE A 230 7.45 3.81 9.33
C ILE A 230 7.17 5.25 8.95
N LYS A 231 7.01 6.14 9.94
CA LYS A 231 7.16 7.58 9.73
C LYS A 231 8.66 7.91 9.80
N PRO A 232 9.29 8.31 8.68
CA PRO A 232 10.69 8.72 8.74
C PRO A 232 10.82 10.13 9.33
N SER A 233 12.02 10.46 9.81
CA SER A 233 12.35 11.83 10.22
C SER A 233 11.99 12.82 9.11
N VAL A 234 11.41 13.97 9.48
CA VAL A 234 11.06 15.02 8.52
C VAL A 234 12.32 15.43 7.75
N GLY A 235 12.21 15.43 6.42
CA GLY A 235 13.33 15.69 5.52
C GLY A 235 14.09 14.44 5.07
N LEU A 236 13.90 13.24 5.65
CA LEU A 236 14.59 12.05 5.14
C LEU A 236 14.10 11.64 3.74
N THR A 237 12.81 11.86 3.46
CA THR A 237 12.15 11.60 2.17
C THR A 237 11.55 12.90 1.65
N SER A 238 11.62 13.14 0.33
CA SER A 238 11.08 14.35 -0.29
C SER A 238 9.56 14.44 -0.19
N ARG A 239 9.05 15.63 0.15
CA ARG A 239 7.63 16.00 0.21
C ARG A 239 7.19 16.77 -1.03
N ALA A 240 8.11 17.08 -1.95
CA ALA A 240 7.80 17.78 -3.19
C ALA A 240 6.78 16.98 -4.02
N GLY A 241 5.73 17.66 -4.49
CA GLY A 241 4.65 17.04 -5.26
C GLY A 241 3.66 16.20 -4.44
N VAL A 242 3.60 16.37 -3.12
CA VAL A 242 2.58 15.75 -2.26
C VAL A 242 1.63 16.84 -1.77
N VAL A 243 0.31 16.56 -1.78
CA VAL A 243 -0.70 17.48 -1.22
C VAL A 243 -0.38 17.66 0.28
N PRO A 244 -0.03 18.88 0.74
CA PRO A 244 0.56 19.07 2.07
C PRO A 244 -0.50 19.36 3.15
N ILE A 245 -0.12 19.15 4.41
CA ILE A 245 -0.73 19.77 5.59
C ILE A 245 0.26 20.73 6.25
N SER A 246 1.40 20.21 6.72
CA SER A 246 2.44 21.01 7.37
C SER A 246 3.82 20.50 6.96
N LEU A 247 4.58 21.33 6.26
CA LEU A 247 5.98 21.00 5.94
C LEU A 247 6.89 20.95 7.18
N ARG A 248 6.40 21.21 8.39
CA ARG A 248 7.19 20.94 9.62
C ARG A 248 7.07 19.51 10.11
N GLN A 249 5.99 18.84 9.77
CA GLN A 249 5.64 17.53 10.32
C GLN A 249 5.47 16.46 9.25
N ASP A 250 5.05 16.87 8.04
CA ASP A 250 4.78 15.99 6.92
C ASP A 250 6.00 15.16 6.55
N SER A 251 5.76 13.86 6.40
CA SER A 251 6.73 12.88 5.99
C SER A 251 6.04 11.79 5.17
N ILE A 252 6.78 11.17 4.25
CA ILE A 252 6.28 10.09 3.39
C ILE A 252 7.01 8.82 3.75
N GLY A 253 6.23 7.78 4.04
CA GLY A 253 6.79 6.57 4.60
C GLY A 253 6.14 5.30 4.08
N PRO A 254 6.84 4.17 4.22
CA PRO A 254 6.34 2.86 3.81
C PRO A 254 5.26 2.36 4.76
N ILE A 255 4.29 1.64 4.20
CA ILE A 255 3.39 0.75 4.91
C ILE A 255 3.50 -0.64 4.25
N CYS A 256 3.88 -1.66 5.02
CA CYS A 256 4.20 -3.01 4.54
C CYS A 256 3.81 -4.07 5.57
N ARG A 257 3.73 -5.36 5.20
CA ARG A 257 3.44 -6.44 6.17
C ARG A 257 4.64 -6.76 7.06
N THR A 258 5.86 -6.57 6.56
CA THR A 258 7.10 -6.87 7.29
C THR A 258 7.97 -5.64 7.45
N VAL A 259 8.79 -5.64 8.52
CA VAL A 259 9.80 -4.59 8.73
C VAL A 259 10.84 -4.60 7.62
N SER A 260 11.21 -5.79 7.10
CA SER A 260 12.17 -5.90 6.00
C SER A 260 11.66 -5.17 4.74
N ASP A 261 10.41 -5.42 4.35
CA ASP A 261 9.80 -4.77 3.19
C ASP A 261 9.66 -3.26 3.39
N ALA A 262 9.31 -2.82 4.60
CA ALA A 262 9.23 -1.40 4.93
C ALA A 262 10.61 -0.71 4.81
N VAL A 263 11.68 -1.35 5.27
CA VAL A 263 13.04 -0.81 5.14
C VAL A 263 13.49 -0.77 3.68
N HIS A 264 13.24 -1.83 2.90
CA HIS A 264 13.55 -1.86 1.47
C HIS A 264 12.82 -0.75 0.69
N LEU A 265 11.54 -0.52 1.02
CA LEU A 265 10.78 0.55 0.41
C LEU A 265 11.27 1.94 0.85
N LEU A 266 11.58 2.12 2.14
CA LEU A 266 12.14 3.37 2.64
C LEU A 266 13.47 3.70 1.95
N ASP A 267 14.41 2.76 1.91
CA ASP A 267 15.72 2.93 1.27
C ASP A 267 15.60 3.32 -0.20
N ALA A 268 14.56 2.85 -0.90
CA ALA A 268 14.30 3.23 -2.28
C ALA A 268 13.86 4.70 -2.44
N ILE A 269 13.24 5.31 -1.42
CA ILE A 269 12.68 6.67 -1.49
C ILE A 269 13.45 7.73 -0.68
N VAL A 270 14.45 7.32 0.12
CA VAL A 270 15.34 8.25 0.82
C VAL A 270 16.25 9.01 -0.15
N GLY A 271 16.45 10.29 0.14
CA GLY A 271 17.56 11.06 -0.44
C GLY A 271 17.20 12.50 -0.76
N TYR A 272 18.24 13.26 -1.09
CA TYR A 272 18.12 14.67 -1.44
C TYR A 272 17.22 14.88 -2.67
N ASP A 273 16.38 15.91 -2.58
CA ASP A 273 15.56 16.46 -3.64
C ASP A 273 15.70 18.00 -3.62
N PRO A 274 16.18 18.64 -4.69
CA PRO A 274 16.31 20.09 -4.75
C PRO A 274 14.97 20.84 -4.70
N LEU A 275 13.84 20.17 -4.89
CA LEU A 275 12.50 20.75 -4.72
C LEU A 275 12.00 20.67 -3.28
N ASP A 276 12.79 20.09 -2.37
CA ASP A 276 12.49 20.00 -0.96
C ASP A 276 13.74 20.26 -0.10
N GLU A 277 13.85 21.50 0.37
CA GLU A 277 14.96 21.99 1.19
C GLU A 277 15.20 21.16 2.47
N ALA A 278 14.16 20.54 3.05
CA ALA A 278 14.32 19.71 4.25
C ALA A 278 15.16 18.45 3.97
N THR A 279 15.27 18.04 2.71
CA THR A 279 16.05 16.86 2.32
C THR A 279 17.55 17.09 2.20
N LYS A 280 18.03 18.34 2.36
CA LYS A 280 19.47 18.63 2.37
C LYS A 280 20.22 17.79 3.41
N THR A 281 19.62 17.58 4.57
CA THR A 281 20.20 16.77 5.66
C THR A 281 20.09 15.27 5.43
N ALA A 282 19.20 14.79 4.55
CA ALA A 282 19.07 13.37 4.23
C ALA A 282 20.32 12.80 3.54
N SER A 283 21.08 13.64 2.85
CA SER A 283 22.37 13.26 2.23
C SER A 283 23.39 12.73 3.25
N ASN A 284 23.22 13.02 4.54
CA ASN A 284 24.11 12.59 5.62
C ASN A 284 23.63 11.32 6.36
N ILE A 285 22.43 10.82 6.09
CA ILE A 285 21.87 9.64 6.78
C ILE A 285 22.08 8.41 5.89
N LEU A 286 23.30 7.87 5.95
CA LEU A 286 23.68 6.64 5.27
C LEU A 286 22.99 5.43 5.93
N ARG A 287 22.07 4.82 5.19
CA ARG A 287 21.64 3.41 5.23
C ARG A 287 21.13 2.89 6.59
N LEU A 288 19.80 2.73 6.67
CA LEU A 288 19.08 2.12 7.81
C LEU A 288 19.60 0.71 8.19
N ASP A 289 20.27 0.02 7.27
CA ASP A 289 20.97 -1.25 7.48
C ASP A 289 21.92 -1.24 8.70
N HIS A 290 22.52 -0.09 9.03
CA HIS A 290 23.42 0.01 10.17
C HIS A 290 22.66 -0.08 11.51
N HIS A 291 21.44 0.46 11.59
CA HIS A 291 20.68 0.51 12.83
C HIS A 291 20.08 -0.86 13.20
N ILE A 292 19.55 -1.60 12.22
CA ILE A 292 19.03 -2.96 12.47
C ILE A 292 20.14 -3.95 12.82
N LYS A 293 21.32 -3.83 12.19
CA LYS A 293 22.50 -4.62 12.58
C LYS A 293 23.03 -4.24 13.97
N THR A 294 22.95 -2.97 14.35
CA THR A 294 23.39 -2.50 15.68
C THR A 294 22.44 -2.98 16.79
N PHE A 295 21.12 -2.84 16.65
CA PHE A 295 20.18 -3.33 17.67
C PHE A 295 20.28 -4.84 17.90
N ARG A 296 20.51 -5.62 16.83
CA ARG A 296 20.70 -7.08 16.92
C ARG A 296 22.07 -7.47 17.50
N ARG A 297 23.14 -6.71 17.22
CA ARG A 297 24.48 -6.98 17.75
C ARG A 297 24.62 -6.59 19.21
N GLU A 298 23.90 -5.57 19.66
CA GLU A 298 24.03 -4.98 21.00
C GLU A 298 23.02 -5.52 22.03
N GLY A 299 22.26 -6.58 21.71
CA GLY A 299 21.41 -7.30 22.69
C GLY A 299 20.35 -6.43 23.37
N ALA A 300 19.74 -5.51 22.62
CA ALA A 300 18.97 -4.38 23.14
C ALA A 300 18.07 -4.71 24.35
N ILE A 301 18.27 -3.97 25.44
CA ILE A 301 17.51 -4.05 26.68
C ILE A 301 16.31 -3.11 26.57
N VAL A 302 15.11 -3.65 26.83
CA VAL A 302 13.86 -2.87 26.89
C VAL A 302 13.83 -2.14 28.23
N ILE A 303 13.74 -0.81 28.20
CA ILE A 303 13.51 0.02 29.39
C ILE A 303 12.01 0.32 29.46
N ASP A 304 11.30 -0.44 30.28
CA ASP A 304 9.90 -0.18 30.61
C ASP A 304 9.84 0.97 31.64
N ASN A 305 9.04 2.01 31.37
CA ASN A 305 8.88 3.26 32.15
C ASN A 305 9.80 4.44 31.78
N LEU A 306 9.87 4.81 30.50
CA LEU A 306 10.29 6.15 30.11
C LEU A 306 9.15 7.14 30.36
N THR A 307 9.32 8.04 31.34
CA THR A 307 8.51 9.27 31.37
C THR A 307 8.96 10.14 30.22
N ILE A 308 8.09 10.35 29.21
CA ILE A 308 8.34 11.36 28.18
C ILE A 308 8.20 12.72 28.85
N PRO A 309 9.27 13.52 29.00
CA PRO A 309 9.16 14.84 29.61
C PRO A 309 8.16 15.69 28.81
N ASN A 310 7.30 16.43 29.50
CA ASN A 310 6.27 17.30 28.89
C ASN A 310 5.16 16.58 28.11
N THR A 311 4.87 15.30 28.36
CA THR A 311 3.68 14.63 27.78
C THR A 311 2.40 15.42 27.98
N GLN A 312 2.23 16.06 29.14
CA GLN A 312 1.06 16.90 29.42
C GLN A 312 0.99 18.10 28.47
N VAL A 313 2.13 18.69 28.06
CA VAL A 313 2.13 19.80 27.09
C VAL A 313 1.78 19.31 25.68
N ILE A 314 2.24 18.11 25.31
CA ILE A 314 1.94 17.46 24.03
C ILE A 314 0.46 17.05 23.95
N VAL A 315 -0.07 16.47 25.02
CA VAL A 315 -1.43 15.91 25.05
C VAL A 315 -2.51 16.96 25.36
N ASP A 316 -2.21 18.01 26.14
CA ASP A 316 -3.20 19.03 26.53
C ASP A 316 -3.42 20.13 25.46
N GLY A 317 -2.96 19.94 24.21
CA GLY A 317 -3.10 20.92 23.14
C GLY A 317 -2.28 22.22 23.34
N LYS A 318 -1.41 22.25 24.36
CA LYS A 318 -0.54 23.40 24.69
C LYS A 318 0.77 23.41 23.91
N SER A 319 0.99 22.42 23.04
CA SER A 319 2.12 22.36 22.12
C SER A 319 2.08 23.47 21.05
N GLY A 320 0.91 24.09 20.83
CA GLY A 320 0.68 25.04 19.74
C GLY A 320 0.51 24.38 18.37
N GLU A 321 0.46 23.05 18.32
CA GLU A 321 0.36 22.26 17.09
C GLU A 321 -0.87 22.61 16.27
N GLU A 322 -2.07 22.62 16.87
CA GLU A 322 -3.30 22.96 16.15
C GLU A 322 -3.21 24.36 15.49
N THR A 323 -2.67 25.34 16.21
CA THR A 323 -2.48 26.70 15.68
C THR A 323 -1.49 26.72 14.51
N ALA A 324 -0.38 25.98 14.63
CA ALA A 324 0.61 25.85 13.56
C ALA A 324 0.00 25.17 12.32
N LEU A 325 -0.70 24.04 12.52
CA LEU A 325 -1.33 23.28 11.44
C LEU A 325 -2.36 24.11 10.67
N LEU A 326 -3.24 24.85 11.36
CA LEU A 326 -4.24 25.70 10.72
C LEU A 326 -3.61 26.82 9.87
N ALA A 327 -2.53 27.44 10.38
CA ALA A 327 -1.83 28.49 9.65
C ALA A 327 -1.06 27.93 8.44
N GLU A 328 -0.34 26.84 8.63
CA GLU A 328 0.51 26.23 7.62
C GLU A 328 -0.31 25.57 6.51
N PHE A 329 -1.39 24.85 6.84
CA PHE A 329 -2.24 24.20 5.85
C PHE A 329 -2.71 25.15 4.76
N LYS A 330 -3.22 26.33 5.14
CA LYS A 330 -3.65 27.34 4.16
C LYS A 330 -2.51 27.78 3.25
N ILE A 331 -1.33 28.04 3.80
CA ILE A 331 -0.18 28.56 3.06
C ILE A 331 0.32 27.49 2.08
N GLU A 332 0.54 26.28 2.59
CA GLU A 332 1.13 25.17 1.86
C GLU A 332 0.17 24.60 0.81
N LEU A 333 -1.12 24.44 1.14
CA LEU A 333 -2.10 23.99 0.15
C LEU A 333 -2.22 25.00 -0.99
N ASN A 334 -2.29 26.30 -0.70
CA ASN A 334 -2.34 27.33 -1.74
C ASN A 334 -1.08 27.32 -2.61
N ALA A 335 0.09 27.05 -2.04
CA ALA A 335 1.32 26.90 -2.81
C ALA A 335 1.22 25.70 -3.75
N TYR A 336 0.84 24.52 -3.24
CA TYR A 336 0.65 23.30 -4.03
C TYR A 336 -0.36 23.49 -5.18
N LEU A 337 -1.54 24.06 -4.91
CA LEU A 337 -2.60 24.24 -5.91
C LEU A 337 -2.18 25.18 -7.06
N LYS A 338 -1.28 26.13 -6.80
CA LYS A 338 -0.70 27.00 -7.83
C LYS A 338 0.30 26.27 -8.72
N GLU A 339 0.94 25.20 -8.23
CA GLU A 339 1.87 24.39 -9.04
C GLU A 339 1.17 23.49 -10.06
N LEU A 340 -0.12 23.18 -9.84
CA LEU A 340 -0.88 22.34 -10.76
C LEU A 340 -0.93 22.98 -12.15
N VAL A 341 -0.75 22.18 -13.21
CA VAL A 341 -0.82 22.69 -14.59
C VAL A 341 -2.26 23.10 -14.90
N LYS A 342 -3.20 22.24 -14.54
CA LYS A 342 -4.65 22.44 -14.69
C LYS A 342 -5.33 21.96 -13.42
N SER A 343 -6.29 22.72 -12.89
CA SER A 343 -7.12 22.28 -11.77
C SER A 343 -8.40 23.12 -11.73
N PRO A 344 -9.54 22.53 -11.28
CA PRO A 344 -10.76 23.30 -11.00
C PRO A 344 -10.58 24.33 -9.89
N VAL A 345 -9.68 24.08 -8.94
CA VAL A 345 -9.43 24.91 -7.75
C VAL A 345 -7.98 25.38 -7.72
N ARG A 346 -7.74 26.61 -7.25
CA ARG A 346 -6.39 27.22 -7.18
C ARG A 346 -6.01 27.73 -5.80
N SER A 347 -6.94 27.62 -4.85
CA SER A 347 -6.75 28.03 -3.47
C SER A 347 -7.68 27.25 -2.52
N LEU A 348 -7.39 27.29 -1.22
CA LEU A 348 -8.28 26.78 -0.17
C LEU A 348 -9.66 27.45 -0.23
N ALA A 349 -9.75 28.72 -0.62
CA ALA A 349 -11.02 29.40 -0.78
C ALA A 349 -11.86 28.78 -1.92
N ASP A 350 -11.21 28.43 -3.04
CA ASP A 350 -11.90 27.75 -4.14
C ASP A 350 -12.34 26.33 -3.75
N VAL A 351 -11.53 25.61 -2.95
CA VAL A 351 -11.90 24.30 -2.40
C VAL A 351 -13.14 24.40 -1.51
N ILE A 352 -13.17 25.38 -0.61
CA ILE A 352 -14.34 25.61 0.26
C ILE A 352 -15.57 25.94 -0.59
N ALA A 353 -15.45 26.86 -1.55
CA ALA A 353 -16.56 27.24 -2.42
C ALA A 353 -17.08 26.04 -3.24
N TYR A 354 -16.18 25.18 -3.74
CA TYR A 354 -16.56 23.95 -4.45
C TYR A 354 -17.36 23.02 -3.54
N ILE A 355 -16.87 22.74 -2.33
CA ILE A 355 -17.54 21.83 -1.39
C ILE A 355 -18.92 22.39 -1.00
N GLU A 356 -19.05 23.70 -0.80
CA GLU A 356 -20.33 24.36 -0.51
C GLU A 356 -21.32 24.22 -1.67
N GLU A 357 -20.87 24.37 -2.92
CA GLU A 357 -21.69 24.22 -4.13
C GLU A 357 -22.16 22.77 -4.34
N PHE A 358 -21.31 21.77 -4.06
CA PHE A 358 -21.54 20.35 -4.36
C PHE A 358 -21.84 19.50 -3.11
N THR A 359 -22.41 20.09 -2.07
CA THR A 359 -22.68 19.46 -0.76
C THR A 359 -23.39 18.11 -0.80
N GLU A 360 -24.27 17.83 -1.77
CA GLU A 360 -24.94 16.52 -1.90
C GLU A 360 -24.02 15.41 -2.43
N GLN A 361 -22.95 15.75 -3.15
CA GLN A 361 -21.94 14.78 -3.63
C GLN A 361 -20.84 14.52 -2.59
N GLU A 362 -20.83 15.32 -1.53
CA GLU A 362 -19.85 15.35 -0.44
C GLU A 362 -20.38 14.68 0.85
N LYS A 363 -21.51 13.96 0.75
CA LYS A 363 -22.13 13.10 1.78
C LYS A 363 -21.91 11.63 1.42
#